data_AF-A0AAW2EXR0-F1
#
_entry.id   AF-A0AAW2EXR0-F1
#
_cell.length_a   1.000
_cell.length_b   1.000
_cell.length_c   1.000
_cell.angle_alpha   90.00
_cell.angle_beta   90.00
_cell.angle_gamma   90.00
#
_symmetry.space_group_name_H-M   'P 1'
#
loop_
_entity.id
_entity.type
_entity.pdbx_description
1 polymer ?
#
loop_
_entity_poly.entity_id
_entity_poly.type
_entity_poly.pdbx_seq_one_letter_code
_entity_poly.pdbx_strand_id
1 'polypeptide(L)'
;MKVLIDELFIDWNELETPEEYEIMKRYAKNTRRYAIGYVLYCYFALYVFLLMSLIPQVLDVVLPLNESRPRLSAYPAYYFVDESKYSYYILLHAIIAWKIALTGLVSYDCMVLTYIEYVCSIFALIG
;
A
#
# COMPACT_ATOMS: atom_id res chain seq x y z
N MET A 1 14.72 -8.91 -10.19
CA MET A 1 13.36 -9.38 -9.82
C MET A 1 13.11 -10.77 -10.36
N LYS A 2 13.15 -11.00 -11.68
CA LYS A 2 13.04 -12.36 -12.26
C LYS A 2 14.10 -13.34 -11.72
N VAL A 3 15.38 -12.96 -11.78
CA VAL A 3 16.49 -13.78 -11.25
C VAL A 3 16.26 -14.23 -9.81
N LEU A 4 15.93 -13.30 -8.91
CA LEU A 4 15.67 -13.59 -7.50
C LEU A 4 14.46 -14.52 -7.28
N ILE A 5 13.44 -14.46 -8.14
CA ILE A 5 12.29 -15.36 -8.08
C ILE A 5 12.69 -16.75 -8.55
N ASP A 6 13.45 -16.83 -9.65
CA ASP A 6 13.93 -18.08 -10.20
C ASP A 6 14.83 -18.80 -9.19
N GLU A 7 15.76 -18.08 -8.54
CA GLU A 7 16.60 -18.59 -7.43
C GLU A 7 15.76 -19.09 -6.25
N LEU A 8 14.78 -18.30 -5.79
CA LEU A 8 13.87 -18.73 -4.73
C LEU A 8 13.15 -20.04 -5.05
N PHE A 9 12.71 -20.24 -6.30
CA PHE A 9 12.04 -21.47 -6.71
C PHE A 9 13.00 -22.66 -6.82
N ILE A 10 14.23 -22.43 -7.28
CA ILE A 10 15.26 -23.47 -7.33
C ILE A 10 15.56 -23.94 -5.91
N ASP A 11 15.91 -23.02 -5.01
CA ASP A 11 16.24 -23.35 -3.62
C ASP A 11 15.08 -24.04 -2.89
N TRP A 12 13.84 -23.61 -3.15
CA TRP A 12 12.66 -24.26 -2.57
C TRP A 12 12.53 -25.73 -3.00
N ASN A 13 12.87 -26.05 -4.25
CA ASN A 13 12.77 -27.41 -4.78
C ASN A 13 13.94 -28.31 -4.34
N GLU A 14 15.06 -27.72 -3.93
CA GLU A 14 16.25 -28.43 -3.48
C GLU A 14 16.22 -28.76 -1.96
N LEU A 15 15.18 -28.34 -1.23
CA LEU A 15 15.02 -28.70 0.19
C LEU A 15 14.86 -30.21 0.37
N GLU A 16 15.68 -30.80 1.23
CA GLU A 16 15.73 -32.25 1.46
C GLU A 16 15.09 -32.65 2.80
N THR A 17 15.27 -31.84 3.85
CA THR A 17 14.90 -32.24 5.21
C THR A 17 13.62 -31.54 5.71
N PRO A 18 12.82 -32.21 6.57
CA PRO A 18 11.65 -31.60 7.19
C PRO A 18 11.98 -30.29 7.93
N GLU A 19 13.13 -30.23 8.58
CA GLU A 19 13.63 -29.07 9.32
C GLU A 19 13.84 -27.86 8.40
N GLU A 20 14.44 -28.07 7.22
CA GLU A 20 14.63 -27.02 6.22
C GLU A 20 13.28 -26.45 5.74
N TYR A 21 12.33 -27.33 5.45
CA TYR A 21 10.96 -26.93 5.08
C TYR A 21 10.27 -26.13 6.19
N GLU A 22 10.44 -26.49 7.46
CA GLU A 22 9.86 -25.75 8.58
C GLU A 22 10.46 -24.35 8.71
N ILE A 23 11.77 -24.20 8.53
CA ILE A 23 12.45 -22.90 8.56
C ILE A 23 11.90 -22.02 7.43
N MET A 24 11.93 -22.47 6.18
CA MET A 24 11.44 -21.66 5.06
C MET A 24 9.95 -21.30 5.18
N LYS A 25 9.10 -22.25 5.61
CA LYS A 25 7.67 -21.96 5.87
C LYS A 25 7.48 -20.92 6.96
N ARG A 26 8.30 -20.92 8.01
CA ARG A 26 8.24 -19.92 9.08
C ARG A 26 8.52 -18.52 8.54
N TYR A 27 9.58 -18.35 7.75
CA TYR A 27 9.91 -17.07 7.13
C TYR A 27 8.82 -16.62 6.16
N ALA A 28 8.36 -17.48 5.25
CA ALA A 28 7.27 -17.17 4.33
C ALA A 28 5.97 -16.74 5.05
N LYS A 29 5.65 -17.38 6.19
CA LYS A 29 4.51 -17.00 7.03
C LYS A 29 4.70 -15.62 7.68
N ASN A 30 5.92 -15.30 8.11
CA ASN A 30 6.26 -13.99 8.66
C ASN A 30 6.16 -12.91 7.58
N THR A 31 6.76 -13.13 6.40
CA THR A 31 6.62 -12.24 5.23
C THR A 31 5.16 -11.97 4.93
N ARG A 32 4.30 -13.00 4.87
CA ARG A 32 2.86 -12.82 4.62
C ARG A 32 2.19 -11.96 5.68
N ARG A 33 2.51 -12.16 6.96
CA ARG A 33 1.95 -11.36 8.07
C ARG A 33 2.37 -9.90 7.96
N TYR A 34 3.64 -9.64 7.72
CA TYR A 34 4.17 -8.29 7.54
C TYR A 34 3.57 -7.61 6.30
N ALA A 35 3.48 -8.31 5.17
CA ALA A 35 2.87 -7.80 3.94
C ALA A 35 1.40 -7.41 4.17
N ILE A 36 0.60 -8.27 4.81
CA ILE A 36 -0.81 -7.97 5.12
C ILE A 36 -0.90 -6.75 6.05
N GLY A 37 -0.10 -6.70 7.12
CA GLY A 37 -0.08 -5.58 8.04
C GLY A 37 0.28 -4.26 7.35
N TYR A 38 1.31 -4.28 6.51
CA TYR A 38 1.78 -3.14 5.74
C TYR A 38 0.72 -2.66 4.74
N VAL A 39 0.12 -3.56 3.96
CA VAL A 39 -0.99 -3.24 3.04
C VAL A 39 -2.14 -2.58 3.79
N LEU A 40 -2.60 -3.17 4.90
CA LEU A 40 -3.69 -2.62 5.70
C LEU A 40 -3.36 -1.22 6.22
N TYR A 41 -2.14 -1.02 6.73
CA TYR A 41 -1.67 0.27 7.21
C TYR A 41 -1.66 1.32 6.09
N CYS A 42 -1.07 1.01 4.94
CA CYS A 42 -1.00 1.91 3.79
C CYS A 42 -2.40 2.32 3.28
N TYR A 43 -3.30 1.36 3.14
CA TYR A 43 -4.68 1.64 2.73
C TYR A 43 -5.44 2.45 3.77
N PHE A 44 -5.27 2.14 5.07
CA PHE A 44 -5.87 2.92 6.14
C PHE A 44 -5.38 4.36 6.12
N ALA A 45 -4.07 4.58 5.99
CA ALA A 45 -3.47 5.92 5.88
C ALA A 45 -4.03 6.67 4.66
N LEU A 46 -4.18 6.02 3.51
CA LEU A 46 -4.79 6.61 2.33
C LEU A 46 -6.25 7.02 2.59
N TYR A 47 -7.06 6.17 3.22
CA TYR A 47 -8.44 6.53 3.55
C TYR A 47 -8.49 7.73 4.50
N VAL A 48 -7.68 7.75 5.56
CA VAL A 48 -7.60 8.89 6.48
C VAL A 48 -7.21 10.17 5.73
N PHE A 49 -6.23 10.10 4.85
CA PHE A 49 -5.79 11.23 4.01
C PHE A 49 -6.93 11.75 3.11
N LEU A 50 -7.64 10.86 2.42
CA LEU A 50 -8.78 11.23 1.57
C LEU A 50 -9.95 11.82 2.36
N LEU A 51 -10.21 11.31 3.57
CA LEU A 51 -11.23 11.87 4.47
C LEU A 51 -10.89 13.29 4.92
N MET A 52 -9.60 13.65 5.02
CA MET A 52 -9.22 15.03 5.36
C MET A 52 -9.72 16.04 4.32
N SER A 53 -9.80 15.67 3.04
CA SER A 53 -10.33 16.54 1.98
C SER A 53 -11.83 16.81 2.14
N LEU A 54 -12.56 15.97 2.87
CA LEU A 54 -14.00 16.14 3.14
C LEU A 54 -14.28 17.01 4.38
N ILE A 55 -13.28 17.30 5.21
CA ILE A 55 -13.43 18.09 6.45
C ILE A 55 -14.16 19.43 6.20
N PRO A 56 -13.80 20.25 5.19
CA PRO A 56 -14.49 21.51 4.94
C PRO A 56 -15.99 21.33 4.67
N GLN A 57 -16.38 20.30 3.92
CA GLN A 57 -17.77 20.03 3.58
C GLN A 57 -18.58 19.56 4.79
N VAL A 58 -17.98 18.76 5.68
CA VAL A 58 -18.62 18.35 6.94
C VAL A 58 -18.80 19.56 7.86
N LEU A 59 -17.78 20.42 7.95
CA LEU A 59 -17.86 21.64 8.74
C LEU A 59 -18.90 22.62 8.22
N ASP A 60 -19.15 22.70 6.91
CA ASP A 60 -20.22 23.53 6.35
C ASP A 60 -21.62 23.09 6.80
N VAL A 61 -21.81 21.81 7.14
CA VAL A 61 -23.08 21.26 7.65
C VAL A 61 -23.19 21.42 9.17
N VAL A 62 -22.11 21.11 9.90
CA VAL A 62 -22.14 21.06 11.38
C VAL A 62 -21.87 22.43 12.02
N LEU A 63 -21.04 23.26 11.39
CA LEU A 63 -20.66 24.59 11.87
C LEU A 63 -20.55 25.58 10.69
N PRO A 64 -21.70 26.01 10.13
CA PRO A 64 -21.73 26.90 8.98
C PRO A 64 -21.10 28.25 9.32
N LEU A 65 -20.37 28.82 8.36
CA LEU A 65 -19.83 30.17 8.42
C LEU A 65 -20.63 31.09 7.49
N ASN A 66 -20.63 32.40 7.78
CA ASN A 66 -21.21 33.40 6.88
C ASN A 66 -20.41 33.56 5.57
N GLU A 67 -19.17 33.10 5.54
CA GLU A 67 -18.27 33.10 4.38
C GLU A 67 -17.96 31.67 3.94
N SER A 68 -17.55 31.49 2.67
CA SER A 68 -17.19 30.19 2.12
C SER A 68 -15.84 29.69 2.65
N ARG A 69 -15.77 28.42 3.07
CA ARG A 69 -14.50 27.79 3.46
C ARG A 69 -13.64 27.49 2.23
N PRO A 70 -12.30 27.65 2.33
CA PRO A 70 -11.40 27.13 1.30
C PRO A 70 -11.51 25.61 1.23
N ARG A 71 -11.67 25.08 0.02
CA ARG A 71 -11.75 23.63 -0.19
C ARG A 71 -10.35 23.02 -0.12
N LEU A 72 -10.20 21.93 0.64
CA LEU A 72 -9.01 21.09 0.54
C LEU A 72 -9.16 20.16 -0.66
N SER A 73 -8.28 20.31 -1.65
CA SER A 73 -8.16 19.30 -2.70
C SER A 73 -7.47 18.05 -2.15
N ALA A 74 -7.87 16.87 -2.63
CA ALA A 74 -7.20 15.60 -2.33
C ALA A 74 -5.76 15.54 -2.86
N TYR A 75 -5.43 16.33 -3.89
CA TYR A 75 -4.06 16.62 -4.27
C TYR A 75 -3.99 17.89 -5.13
N PRO A 76 -2.89 18.64 -5.12
CA PRO A 76 -2.74 19.85 -5.91
C PRO A 76 -2.56 19.48 -7.39
N ALA A 77 -3.65 19.55 -8.17
CA ALA A 77 -3.60 19.40 -9.61
C ALA A 77 -4.54 20.36 -10.31
N TYR A 78 -4.09 20.80 -11.47
CA TYR A 78 -4.88 21.64 -12.35
C TYR A 78 -5.67 20.76 -13.32
N TYR A 79 -6.99 20.76 -13.16
CA TYR A 79 -7.89 19.89 -13.91
C TYR A 79 -8.48 20.52 -15.19
N PHE A 80 -8.09 21.76 -15.54
CA PHE A 80 -8.64 22.51 -16.68
C PHE A 80 -10.19 22.63 -16.68
N VAL A 81 -10.81 22.46 -15.51
CA VAL A 81 -12.26 22.58 -15.29
C VAL A 81 -12.51 23.39 -14.02
N ASP A 82 -13.75 23.85 -13.82
CA ASP A 82 -14.16 24.49 -12.58
C ASP A 82 -14.16 23.47 -11.42
N GLU A 83 -13.17 23.58 -10.53
CA GLU A 83 -12.99 22.69 -9.39
C GLU A 83 -14.17 22.71 -8.42
N SER A 84 -14.88 23.84 -8.31
CA SER A 84 -16.04 23.95 -7.43
C SER A 84 -17.21 23.10 -7.96
N LYS A 85 -17.48 23.22 -9.26
CA LYS A 85 -18.56 22.52 -9.97
C LYS A 85 -18.30 21.02 -10.10
N TYR A 86 -17.05 20.63 -10.35
CA TYR A 86 -16.67 19.24 -10.61
C TYR A 86 -15.97 18.53 -9.43
N SER A 87 -16.01 19.13 -8.25
CA SER A 87 -15.37 18.61 -7.02
C SER A 87 -15.57 17.11 -6.74
N TYR A 88 -16.78 16.58 -6.88
CA TYR A 88 -17.03 15.15 -6.66
C TYR A 88 -16.34 14.26 -7.70
N TYR A 89 -16.33 14.67 -8.96
CA TYR A 89 -15.62 13.96 -10.04
C TYR A 89 -14.10 14.00 -9.84
N ILE A 90 -13.58 15.16 -9.43
CA ILE A 90 -12.16 15.34 -9.09
C ILE A 90 -11.77 14.42 -7.92
N LEU A 91 -12.60 14.38 -6.87
CA LEU A 91 -12.38 13.50 -5.73
C LEU A 91 -12.40 12.02 -6.14
N LEU A 92 -13.38 11.60 -6.96
CA LEU A 92 -13.43 10.23 -7.49
C LEU A 92 -12.19 9.88 -8.32
N HIS A 93 -11.76 10.77 -9.20
CA HIS A 93 -10.52 10.60 -9.96
C HIS A 93 -9.31 10.46 -9.03
N ALA A 94 -9.19 11.33 -8.03
CA ALA A 94 -8.11 11.28 -7.04
C ALA A 94 -8.10 9.96 -6.26
N ILE A 95 -9.27 9.46 -5.83
CA ILE A 95 -9.40 8.17 -5.14
C ILE A 95 -8.87 7.04 -6.03
N ILE A 96 -9.29 6.99 -7.29
CA ILE A 96 -8.87 5.94 -8.23
C ILE A 96 -7.36 6.03 -8.50
N ALA A 97 -6.85 7.23 -8.78
CA ALA A 97 -5.44 7.46 -9.06
C ALA A 97 -4.56 7.05 -7.87
N TRP A 98 -4.91 7.47 -6.66
CA TRP A 98 -4.19 7.08 -5.45
C TRP A 98 -4.24 5.58 -5.19
N LYS A 99 -5.38 4.92 -5.39
CA LYS A 99 -5.47 3.46 -5.22
C LYS A 99 -4.58 2.72 -6.21
N ILE A 100 -4.51 3.16 -7.46
CA ILE A 100 -3.62 2.56 -8.48
C ILE A 100 -2.16 2.75 -8.08
N ALA A 101 -1.76 3.99 -7.78
CA ALA A 101 -0.39 4.32 -7.38
C ALA A 101 0.04 3.55 -6.12
N LEU A 102 -0.81 3.54 -5.09
CA LEU A 102 -0.54 2.84 -3.84
C LEU A 102 -0.45 1.32 -4.04
N THR A 103 -1.30 0.74 -4.88
CA THR A 103 -1.24 -0.71 -5.18
C THR A 103 0.10 -1.07 -5.81
N GLY A 104 0.58 -0.28 -6.77
CA GLY A 104 1.88 -0.50 -7.40
C GLY A 104 3.03 -0.41 -6.39
N LEU A 105 3.03 0.64 -5.57
CA LEU A 105 4.05 0.88 -4.55
C LEU A 105 4.07 -0.24 -3.50
N VAL A 106 2.92 -0.56 -2.91
CA VAL A 106 2.81 -1.61 -1.88
C VAL A 106 3.17 -2.98 -2.45
N SER A 107 2.83 -3.27 -3.70
CA SER A 107 3.23 -4.52 -4.36
C SER A 107 4.75 -4.60 -4.50
N TYR A 108 5.40 -3.52 -4.95
CA TYR A 108 6.86 -3.46 -5.04
C TYR A 108 7.53 -3.68 -3.68
N ASP A 109 7.06 -2.97 -2.64
CA ASP A 109 7.60 -3.11 -1.28
C ASP A 109 7.42 -4.53 -0.73
N CYS A 110 6.25 -5.14 -0.95
CA CYS A 110 5.99 -6.52 -0.51
C CYS A 110 6.89 -7.53 -1.24
N MET A 111 7.24 -7.29 -2.51
CA MET A 111 8.22 -8.11 -3.22
C MET A 111 9.62 -7.97 -2.62
N VAL A 112 10.05 -6.73 -2.32
CA VAL A 112 11.34 -6.48 -1.67
C VAL A 112 11.42 -7.16 -0.30
N LEU A 113 10.36 -7.01 0.52
CA LEU A 113 10.24 -7.71 1.81
C LEU A 113 10.35 -9.23 1.65
N THR A 114 9.73 -9.79 0.61
CA THR A 114 9.80 -11.22 0.32
C THR A 114 11.24 -11.66 0.04
N TYR A 115 12.00 -10.89 -0.73
CA TYR A 115 13.41 -11.20 -0.99
C TYR A 115 14.28 -11.10 0.26
N ILE A 116 14.05 -10.08 1.10
CA ILE A 116 14.79 -9.92 2.35
C ILE A 116 14.55 -11.14 3.26
N GLU A 117 13.29 -11.51 3.48
CA GLU A 117 12.94 -12.66 4.31
C GLU A 117 13.42 -14.00 3.71
N TYR A 118 13.41 -14.13 2.38
CA TYR A 118 14.00 -15.27 1.70
C TYR A 118 15.50 -15.38 1.96
N VAL A 119 16.27 -14.30 1.79
CA VAL A 119 17.71 -14.30 2.10
C VAL A 119 17.96 -14.62 3.58
N CYS A 120 17.17 -14.06 4.49
CA CYS A 120 17.25 -14.40 5.91
C CYS A 120 16.94 -15.88 6.18
N SER A 121 16.00 -16.47 5.44
CA SER A 121 15.68 -17.89 5.56
C SER A 121 16.82 -18.78 5.09
N ILE A 122 17.51 -18.43 4.00
CA ILE A 122 18.70 -19.14 3.52
C ILE A 122 19.82 -19.08 4.56
N PHE A 123 20.09 -17.90 5.16
CA PHE A 123 21.07 -17.80 6.24
C PHE A 123 20.71 -18.65 7.47
N ALA A 124 19.41 -18.74 7.80
CA ALA A 124 18.93 -19.57 8.91
C ALA A 124 18.92 -21.08 8.60
N LEU A 125 18.97 -21.46 7.32
CA LEU A 125 19.11 -22.85 6.89
C LEU A 125 20.55 -23.34 7.03
N ILE A 126 21.52 -22.51 6.61
CA ILE A 126 22.95 -22.90 6.58
C ILE A 126 23.70 -22.68 7.91
N GLY A 127 23.18 -21.84 8.81
CA GLY A 127 23.82 -21.45 10.07
C GLY A 127 23.20 -22.12 11.28
#